data_AF-A0A368TLA5-F1
#
_entry.id   AF-A0A368TLA5-F1
#
_cell.length_a   1.000
_cell.length_b   1.000
_cell.length_c   1.000
_cell.angle_alpha   90.00
_cell.angle_beta   90.00
_cell.angle_gamma   90.00
#
_symmetry.space_group_name_H-M   'P 1'
#
loop_
_entity.id
_entity.type
_entity.pdbx_description
1 polymer ?
#
loop_
_entity_poly.entity_id
_entity_poly.type
_entity_poly.pdbx_seq_one_letter_code
_entity_poly.pdbx_strand_id
1 'polypeptide(L)'
;MRYYSEIFKKALSHDPLSQDPRRLLIICYGFGDEHINRILAEAVKDYKLKIYIISPDPPGDFKTELVKKKHGKDIWQGISGYFQNGLREIFPENQTETQAGRNLFDLFFEQD
;
A
#
# COMPACT_ATOMS: atom_id res chain seq x y z
N MET A 1 -5.94 16.81 15.77
CA MET A 1 -5.70 15.84 14.68
C MET A 1 -6.28 14.43 14.93
N ARG A 2 -7.32 14.23 15.77
CA ARG A 2 -7.92 12.89 15.96
C ARG A 2 -8.75 12.41 14.74
N TYR A 3 -9.34 13.34 13.99
CA TYR A 3 -10.32 12.98 12.95
C TYR A 3 -9.73 12.16 11.78
N TYR A 4 -8.56 12.55 11.28
CA TYR A 4 -7.95 11.88 10.12
C TYR A 4 -7.45 10.46 10.43
N SER A 5 -6.80 10.26 11.59
CA SER A 5 -6.34 8.93 12.01
C SER A 5 -7.49 7.96 12.23
N GLU A 6 -8.62 8.43 12.75
CA GLU A 6 -9.83 7.60 12.93
C GLU A 6 -10.46 7.20 11.59
N ILE A 7 -10.47 8.10 10.60
CA ILE A 7 -10.90 7.75 9.24
C ILE A 7 -10.00 6.67 8.66
N PHE A 8 -8.68 6.82 8.77
CA PHE A 8 -7.72 5.83 8.30
C PHE A 8 -7.92 4.48 8.97
N LYS A 9 -8.07 4.47 10.31
CA LYS A 9 -8.32 3.26 11.06
C LYS A 9 -9.60 2.57 10.61
N LYS A 10 -10.69 3.30 10.44
CA LYS A 10 -11.97 2.76 9.94
C LYS A 10 -11.87 2.22 8.51
N ALA A 11 -11.12 2.91 7.65
CA ALA A 11 -10.89 2.53 6.26
C ALA A 11 -9.97 1.30 6.12
N LEU A 12 -9.16 0.98 7.13
CA LEU A 12 -8.26 -0.18 7.10
C LEU A 12 -8.73 -1.34 7.99
N SER A 13 -9.58 -1.07 8.98
CA SER A 13 -10.22 -2.10 9.79
C SER A 13 -11.31 -2.83 9.00
N HIS A 14 -11.34 -4.15 9.06
CA HIS A 14 -12.47 -4.95 8.57
C HIS A 14 -12.81 -6.08 9.56
N ASP A 15 -13.96 -6.73 9.39
CA ASP A 15 -14.33 -7.92 10.16
C ASP A 15 -13.30 -9.05 9.99
N PRO A 16 -12.53 -9.45 11.02
CA PRO A 16 -11.53 -10.51 10.92
C PRO A 16 -12.02 -11.85 10.37
N LEU A 17 -13.35 -12.07 10.33
CA LEU A 17 -14.01 -13.25 9.76
C LEU A 17 -14.28 -13.15 8.24
N SER A 18 -14.15 -11.96 7.64
CA SER A 18 -14.24 -11.79 6.20
C SER A 18 -13.10 -12.56 5.52
N GLN A 19 -13.46 -13.28 4.45
CA GLN A 19 -12.52 -14.11 3.69
C GLN A 19 -11.60 -13.28 2.79
N ASP A 20 -11.99 -12.05 2.44
CA ASP A 20 -11.19 -11.17 1.59
C ASP A 20 -10.54 -10.02 2.38
N PRO A 21 -9.22 -10.06 2.62
CA PRO A 21 -8.52 -8.98 3.29
C PRO A 21 -8.51 -7.71 2.44
N ARG A 22 -8.60 -6.55 3.10
CA ARG A 22 -8.53 -5.26 2.40
C ARG A 22 -7.19 -5.10 1.66
N ARG A 23 -7.27 -4.44 0.51
CA ARG A 23 -6.11 -4.05 -0.32
C ARG A 23 -5.91 -2.55 -0.22
N LEU A 24 -4.67 -2.12 -0.01
CA LEU A 24 -4.28 -0.71 0.03
C LEU A 24 -3.20 -0.44 -1.00
N LEU A 25 -3.45 0.47 -1.93
CA LEU A 25 -2.44 1.02 -2.83
C LEU A 25 -1.80 2.25 -2.19
N ILE A 26 -0.48 2.27 -2.07
CA ILE A 26 0.30 3.39 -1.55
C ILE A 26 1.11 4.01 -2.68
N ILE A 27 0.92 5.32 -2.87
CA ILE A 27 1.59 6.14 -3.88
C ILE A 27 2.22 7.34 -3.16
N CYS A 28 3.50 7.59 -3.41
CA CYS A 28 4.22 8.77 -2.90
C CYS A 28 4.14 8.98 -1.38
N TYR A 29 4.12 7.91 -0.59
CA TYR A 29 4.13 7.99 0.87
C TYR A 29 5.53 7.68 1.42
N GLY A 30 6.16 8.66 2.08
CA GLY A 30 7.52 8.54 2.60
C GLY A 30 7.67 7.88 3.97
N PHE A 31 6.58 7.37 4.58
CA PHE A 31 6.58 6.73 5.90
C PHE A 31 7.21 7.56 7.02
N GLY A 32 7.12 8.89 6.91
CA GLY A 32 7.61 9.83 7.93
C GLY A 32 6.62 10.07 9.07
N ASP A 33 5.35 9.71 8.91
CA ASP A 33 4.31 9.89 9.92
C ASP A 33 4.15 8.61 10.75
N GLU A 34 4.63 8.67 11.98
CA GLU A 34 4.55 7.54 12.92
C GLU A 34 3.12 7.09 13.21
N HIS A 35 2.15 8.02 13.29
CA HIS A 35 0.78 7.67 13.65
C HIS A 35 0.12 6.83 12.56
N ILE A 36 0.34 7.21 11.30
CA ILE A 36 -0.16 6.45 10.15
C ILE A 36 0.59 5.12 10.03
N ASN A 37 1.91 5.11 10.20
CA ASN A 37 2.70 3.87 10.19
C ASN A 37 2.22 2.86 11.25
N ARG A 38 1.86 3.34 12.45
CA ARG A 38 1.29 2.48 13.49
C ARG A 38 -0.04 1.88 13.04
N ILE A 39 -0.93 2.67 12.47
CA ILE A 39 -2.24 2.18 11.97
C ILE A 39 -2.05 1.14 10.86
N LEU A 40 -1.10 1.37 9.94
CA LEU A 40 -0.77 0.42 8.89
C LEU A 40 -0.27 -0.91 9.48
N ALA A 41 0.66 -0.86 10.45
CA ALA A 41 1.18 -2.05 11.09
C ALA A 41 0.11 -2.82 11.89
N GLU A 42 -0.75 -2.12 12.64
CA GLU A 42 -1.91 -2.71 13.31
C GLU A 42 -2.82 -3.40 12.29
N ALA A 43 -3.12 -2.76 11.15
CA ALA A 43 -3.99 -3.34 10.15
C ALA A 43 -3.39 -4.55 9.42
N VAL A 44 -2.07 -4.57 9.18
CA VAL A 44 -1.38 -5.75 8.65
C VAL A 44 -1.51 -6.92 9.64
N LYS A 45 -1.27 -6.67 10.92
CA LYS A 45 -1.26 -7.71 11.95
C LYS A 45 -2.67 -8.24 12.27
N ASP A 46 -3.63 -7.35 12.46
CA ASP A 46 -4.92 -7.68 13.03
C ASP A 46 -5.99 -7.95 11.96
N TYR A 47 -5.84 -7.36 10.75
CA TYR A 47 -6.81 -7.46 9.66
C TYR A 47 -6.23 -8.03 8.36
N LYS A 48 -5.00 -8.57 8.41
CA LYS A 48 -4.31 -9.16 7.25
C LYS A 48 -4.25 -8.23 6.02
N LEU A 49 -4.15 -6.91 6.26
CA LEU A 49 -4.12 -5.91 5.19
C LEU A 49 -3.06 -6.25 4.14
N LYS A 50 -3.46 -6.27 2.86
CA LYS A 50 -2.56 -6.42 1.72
C LYS A 50 -2.15 -5.05 1.20
N ILE A 51 -0.85 -4.75 1.25
CA ILE A 51 -0.29 -3.46 0.82
C ILE A 51 0.35 -3.62 -0.56
N TYR A 52 0.08 -2.67 -1.44
CA TYR A 52 0.69 -2.56 -2.76
C TYR A 52 1.39 -1.21 -2.87
N ILE A 53 2.62 -1.22 -3.37
CA ILE A 53 3.44 -0.01 -3.50
C ILE A 53 3.63 0.31 -4.98
N ILE A 54 3.47 1.59 -5.33
CA ILE A 54 4.03 2.15 -6.57
C ILE A 54 5.22 3.01 -6.20
N SER A 55 6.39 2.66 -6.72
CA SER A 55 7.62 3.42 -6.50
C SER A 55 8.63 3.11 -7.60
N PRO A 56 9.39 4.10 -8.11
CA PRO A 56 10.45 3.84 -9.09
C PRO A 56 11.66 3.12 -8.47
N ASP A 57 11.84 3.23 -7.14
CA ASP A 57 12.97 2.62 -6.43
C ASP A 57 12.90 1.08 -6.49
N PRO A 58 14.04 0.38 -6.54
CA PRO A 58 14.05 -1.07 -6.41
C PRO A 58 13.41 -1.52 -5.07
N PRO A 59 12.66 -2.63 -5.04
CA PRO A 59 12.03 -3.13 -3.81
C PRO A 59 13.01 -3.35 -2.65
N GLY A 60 14.26 -3.74 -2.94
CA GLY A 60 15.31 -3.93 -1.94
C GLY A 60 15.74 -2.63 -1.27
N ASP A 61 15.88 -1.57 -2.04
CA ASP A 61 16.27 -0.24 -1.55
C ASP A 61 15.12 0.36 -0.74
N PHE A 62 13.90 0.26 -1.25
CA PHE A 62 12.69 0.67 -0.54
C PHE A 62 12.54 -0.08 0.80
N LYS A 63 12.73 -1.41 0.81
CA LYS A 63 12.71 -2.20 2.05
C LYS A 63 13.72 -1.67 3.05
N THR A 64 14.95 -1.41 2.59
CA THR A 64 16.05 -0.93 3.43
C THR A 64 15.71 0.38 4.11
N GLU A 65 15.06 1.31 3.41
CA GLU A 65 14.61 2.57 4.00
C GLU A 65 13.38 2.40 4.90
N LEU A 66 12.41 1.58 4.50
CA LEU A 66 11.20 1.34 5.28
C LEU A 66 11.52 0.71 6.64
N VAL A 67 12.36 -0.32 6.70
CA VAL A 67 12.64 -1.04 7.95
C VAL A 67 13.44 -0.22 8.97
N LYS A 68 14.03 0.91 8.55
CA LYS A 68 14.63 1.90 9.45
C LYS A 68 13.57 2.74 10.17
N LYS A 69 12.35 2.84 9.63
CA LYS A 69 11.24 3.57 10.26
C LYS A 69 10.61 2.76 11.37
N LYS A 70 10.05 3.44 12.37
CA LYS A 70 9.21 2.80 13.38
C LYS A 70 8.01 2.13 12.71
N HIS A 71 7.72 0.89 13.10
CA HIS A 71 6.70 0.01 12.50
C HIS A 71 7.00 -0.48 11.07
N GLY A 72 8.12 -0.07 10.45
CA GLY A 72 8.41 -0.40 9.05
C GLY A 72 8.59 -1.90 8.77
N LYS A 73 9.08 -2.67 9.75
CA LYS A 73 9.18 -4.15 9.63
C LYS A 73 7.81 -4.80 9.53
N ASP A 74 6.86 -4.35 10.34
CA ASP A 74 5.50 -4.88 10.36
C ASP A 74 4.76 -4.52 9.06
N ILE A 75 4.92 -3.27 8.60
CA ILE A 75 4.38 -2.82 7.31
C ILE A 75 4.94 -3.65 6.15
N TRP A 76 6.25 -3.92 6.14
CA TRP A 76 6.88 -4.72 5.09
C TRP A 76 6.28 -6.13 4.98
N GLN A 77 5.88 -6.74 6.10
CA GLN A 77 5.25 -8.07 6.09
C GLN A 77 3.89 -8.07 5.38
N GLY A 78 3.20 -6.93 5.34
CA GLY A 78 1.92 -6.78 4.64
C GLY A 78 2.05 -6.49 3.14
N ILE A 79 3.26 -6.21 2.63
CA ILE A 79 3.45 -5.89 1.21
C ILE A 79 3.21 -7.15 0.38
N SER A 80 2.14 -7.11 -0.40
CA SER A 80 1.65 -8.19 -1.27
C SER A 80 1.95 -7.94 -2.74
N GLY A 81 2.34 -6.73 -3.12
CA GLY A 81 2.83 -6.44 -4.47
C GLY A 81 3.56 -5.11 -4.57
N TYR A 82 4.40 -4.99 -5.61
CA TYR A 82 5.26 -3.84 -5.83
C TYR A 82 5.35 -3.56 -7.33
N PHE A 83 5.00 -2.33 -7.70
CA PHE A 83 5.08 -1.83 -9.06
C PHE A 83 6.30 -0.90 -9.15
N GLN A 84 7.40 -1.42 -9.68
CA GLN A 84 8.64 -0.67 -9.85
C GLN A 84 8.57 0.25 -11.08
N ASN A 85 7.67 1.22 -11.02
CA ASN A 85 7.36 2.12 -12.12
C ASN A 85 7.20 3.55 -11.62
N GLY A 86 7.61 4.51 -12.44
CA GLY A 86 7.18 5.89 -12.28
C GLY A 86 5.70 6.06 -12.59
N LEU A 87 5.04 7.04 -11.97
CA LEU A 87 3.61 7.29 -12.23
C LEU A 87 3.31 7.59 -13.71
N ARG A 88 4.25 8.21 -14.44
CA ARG A 88 4.11 8.49 -15.88
C ARG A 88 4.20 7.23 -16.75
N GLU A 89 4.83 6.17 -16.25
CA GLU A 89 4.88 4.88 -16.94
C GLU A 89 3.59 4.10 -16.76
N ILE A 90 2.90 4.30 -15.62
CA ILE A 90 1.58 3.70 -15.35
C ILE A 90 0.48 4.53 -16.03
N PHE A 91 0.52 5.85 -15.85
CA PHE A 91 -0.46 6.84 -16.30
C PHE A 91 0.22 7.91 -17.17
N PRO A 92 0.45 7.63 -18.46
CA PRO A 92 1.09 8.59 -19.36
C PRO A 92 0.18 9.79 -19.65
N GLU A 93 0.78 10.92 -20.05
CA GLU A 93 0.06 12.19 -20.28
C GLU A 93 -0.99 12.07 -21.41
N ASN A 94 -0.73 11.22 -22.40
CA ASN A 94 -1.66 10.93 -23.48
C ASN A 94 -2.77 9.93 -23.11
N GLN A 95 -2.81 9.49 -21.84
CA GLN A 95 -3.78 8.55 -21.28
C GLN A 95 -3.85 7.20 -22.02
N THR A 96 -2.82 6.87 -22.80
CA THR A 96 -2.75 5.56 -23.44
C THR A 96 -2.61 4.50 -22.38
N GLU A 97 -3.38 3.43 -22.52
CA GLU A 97 -3.32 2.31 -21.60
C GLU A 97 -1.94 1.64 -21.67
N THR A 98 -1.33 1.44 -20.50
CA THR A 98 -0.02 0.80 -20.36
C THR A 98 -0.18 -0.59 -19.77
N GLN A 99 0.81 -1.46 -20.00
CA GLN A 99 0.77 -2.79 -19.39
C GLN A 99 0.82 -2.70 -17.85
N ALA A 100 1.62 -1.78 -17.30
CA ALA A 100 1.67 -1.55 -15.86
C ALA A 100 0.33 -1.05 -15.31
N GLY A 101 -0.34 -0.15 -16.06
CA GLY A 101 -1.70 0.30 -15.77
C GLY A 101 -2.70 -0.85 -15.74
N ARG A 102 -2.77 -1.67 -16.80
CA ARG A 102 -3.64 -2.86 -16.85
C ARG A 102 -3.42 -3.79 -15.68
N ASN A 103 -2.16 -4.19 -15.44
CA ASN A 103 -1.82 -5.07 -14.33
C ASN A 103 -2.27 -4.51 -12.96
N LEU A 104 -2.19 -3.19 -12.77
CA LEU A 104 -2.68 -2.54 -11.55
C LEU A 104 -4.22 -2.56 -11.47
N PHE A 105 -4.91 -2.28 -12.58
CA PHE A 105 -6.37 -2.29 -12.64
C PHE A 105 -6.93 -3.70 -12.40
N ASP A 106 -6.42 -4.71 -13.10
CA ASP A 106 -6.82 -6.11 -12.94
C ASP A 106 -6.66 -6.54 -11.48
N LEU A 107 -5.52 -6.18 -10.89
CA LEU A 107 -5.22 -6.50 -9.50
C LEU A 107 -6.21 -5.89 -8.51
N PHE A 108 -6.76 -4.70 -8.75
CA PHE A 108 -7.60 -3.98 -7.78
C PHE A 108 -9.10 -4.06 -8.06
N PHE A 109 -9.50 -4.21 -9.31
CA PHE A 109 -10.90 -4.01 -9.73
C PHE A 109 -11.52 -5.20 -10.49
N GLU A 110 -10.72 -6.08 -11.08
CA GLU A 110 -11.23 -7.20 -11.90
C GLU A 110 -10.83 -8.55 -11.29
N GLN A 111 -11.27 -8.81 -10.06
CA GLN A 111 -11.18 -10.16 -9.48
C GLN A 111 -12.53 -10.86 -9.61
N ASP A 112 -12.51 -12.07 -10.18
CA ASP A 112 -13.65 -13.00 -10.32
C ASP A 112 -14.31 -13.36 -8.97
#